data_AF-A0A3S0DC47-F1
#
_entry.id   AF-A0A3S0DC47-F1
#
_cell.length_a   1.000
_cell.length_b   1.000
_cell.length_c   1.000
_cell.angle_alpha   90.00
_cell.angle_beta   90.00
_cell.angle_gamma   90.00
#
_symmetry.space_group_name_H-M   'P 1'
#
loop_
_entity.id
_entity.type
_entity.pdbx_description
1 polymer ?
#
loop_
_entity_poly.entity_id
_entity_poly.type
_entity_poly.pdbx_seq_one_letter_code
_entity_poly.pdbx_strand_id
1 'polypeptide(L)'
;DLVLCDGTGRPEHPDRFSRQFQRYVKATDLPPLRGPHNLRHTWATLALRAGVHPKVVSDRLGHATIAVTIDTYSHVAPSLDAAAADTVAADIFGSSA
;
A
#
# COMPACT_ATOMS: atom_id res chain seq x y z
N ASP A 1 -26.58 -2.34 -6.77
CA ASP A 1 -26.08 -3.68 -7.14
C ASP A 1 -24.74 -3.97 -6.50
N LEU A 2 -24.50 -5.24 -6.14
CA LEU A 2 -23.23 -5.71 -5.58
C LEU A 2 -22.25 -6.02 -6.71
N VAL A 3 -20.98 -5.62 -6.54
CA VAL A 3 -19.90 -5.97 -7.48
C VAL A 3 -19.26 -7.32 -7.13
N LEU A 4 -19.14 -7.61 -5.82
CA LEU A 4 -18.63 -8.89 -5.31
C LEU A 4 -19.79 -9.67 -4.70
N CYS A 5 -20.25 -10.67 -5.42
CA CYS A 5 -21.36 -11.53 -5.02
C CYS A 5 -21.03 -13.00 -5.25
N ASP A 6 -21.74 -13.86 -4.51
CA ASP A 6 -21.72 -15.30 -4.74
C ASP A 6 -22.51 -15.67 -6.02
N GLY A 7 -22.49 -16.94 -6.40
CA GLY A 7 -23.20 -17.45 -7.58
C GLY A 7 -24.74 -17.31 -7.51
N THR A 8 -25.29 -16.80 -6.41
CA THR A 8 -26.71 -16.52 -6.22
C THR A 8 -27.03 -15.02 -6.15
N GLY A 9 -26.02 -14.16 -6.32
CA GLY A 9 -26.17 -12.70 -6.27
C GLY A 9 -26.17 -12.10 -4.85
N ARG A 10 -25.88 -12.89 -3.82
CA ARG A 10 -25.76 -12.41 -2.43
C ARG A 10 -24.34 -11.92 -2.13
N PRO A 11 -24.12 -11.14 -1.05
CA PRO A 11 -22.77 -10.74 -0.67
C PRO A 11 -21.81 -11.92 -0.51
N GLU A 12 -20.62 -11.83 -1.08
CA GLU A 12 -19.57 -12.83 -0.90
C GLU A 12 -19.12 -12.86 0.58
N HIS A 13 -18.97 -14.07 1.15
CA HIS A 13 -18.55 -14.22 2.55
C HIS A 13 -17.03 -13.98 2.69
N PRO A 14 -16.56 -13.14 3.63
CA PRO A 14 -15.14 -12.80 3.78
C PRO A 14 -14.21 -14.01 3.92
N ASP A 15 -14.61 -15.02 4.70
CA ASP A 15 -13.80 -16.23 4.85
C ASP A 15 -13.77 -17.11 3.59
N ARG A 16 -14.85 -17.13 2.81
CA ARG A 16 -14.90 -17.88 1.54
C ARG A 16 -13.96 -17.22 0.55
N PHE A 17 -14.04 -15.89 0.42
CA PHE A 17 -13.11 -15.10 -0.37
C PHE A 17 -11.65 -15.32 0.08
N SER A 18 -11.37 -15.24 1.38
CA SER A 18 -10.01 -15.41 1.93
C SER A 18 -9.45 -16.80 1.67
N ARG A 19 -10.25 -17.87 1.85
CA ARG A 19 -9.83 -19.23 1.51
C ARG A 19 -9.57 -19.39 0.02
N GLN A 20 -10.42 -18.81 -0.82
CA GLN A 20 -10.27 -18.88 -2.27
C GLN A 20 -9.01 -18.14 -2.73
N PHE A 21 -8.75 -16.95 -2.18
CA PHE A 21 -7.50 -16.20 -2.38
C PHE A 21 -6.28 -17.05 -2.03
N GLN A 22 -6.29 -17.69 -0.85
CA GLN A 22 -5.20 -18.56 -0.41
C GLN A 22 -4.96 -19.73 -1.37
N ARG A 23 -6.02 -20.33 -1.93
CA ARG A 23 -5.88 -21.39 -2.93
C ARG A 23 -5.19 -20.89 -4.19
N TYR A 24 -5.54 -19.69 -4.66
CA TYR A 24 -4.91 -19.10 -5.84
C TYR A 24 -3.44 -18.73 -5.60
N VAL A 25 -3.11 -18.11 -4.47
CA VAL A 25 -1.70 -17.79 -4.13
C VAL A 25 -0.83 -19.04 -4.11
N LYS A 26 -1.33 -20.14 -3.53
CA LYS A 26 -0.63 -21.43 -3.51
C LYS A 26 -0.40 -22.07 -4.89
N ALA A 27 -1.14 -21.64 -5.90
CA ALA A 27 -0.98 -22.11 -7.28
C ALA A 27 -0.02 -21.24 -8.10
N THR A 28 0.65 -20.27 -7.46
CA THR A 28 1.64 -19.38 -8.08
C THR A 28 3.00 -19.56 -7.42
N ASP A 29 4.06 -19.10 -8.09
CA ASP A 29 5.42 -19.06 -7.52
C ASP A 29 5.66 -17.82 -6.63
N LEU A 30 4.59 -17.14 -6.20
CA LEU A 30 4.70 -15.97 -5.34
C LEU A 30 5.10 -16.37 -3.91
N PRO A 31 5.79 -15.47 -3.19
CA PRO A 31 5.99 -15.62 -1.76
C PRO A 31 4.64 -15.83 -1.04
N PRO A 32 4.62 -16.60 0.07
CA PRO A 32 3.39 -16.84 0.81
C PRO A 32 2.72 -15.53 1.26
N LEU A 33 1.51 -15.26 0.75
CA LEU A 33 0.67 -14.16 1.20
C LEU A 33 -0.30 -14.67 2.26
N ARG A 34 -0.45 -13.96 3.38
CA ARG A 34 -1.34 -14.36 4.49
C ARG A 34 -2.81 -14.07 4.21
N GLY A 35 -3.09 -13.12 3.33
CA GLY A 35 -4.46 -12.85 2.87
C GLY A 35 -4.56 -11.61 2.00
N PRO A 36 -5.80 -11.19 1.66
CA PRO A 36 -6.04 -10.02 0.82
C PRO A 36 -5.44 -8.72 1.38
N HIS A 37 -5.29 -8.61 2.71
CA HIS A 37 -4.67 -7.45 3.33
C HIS A 37 -3.20 -7.24 2.89
N ASN A 38 -2.49 -8.30 2.49
CA ASN A 38 -1.15 -8.14 1.91
C ASN A 38 -1.18 -7.32 0.63
N LEU A 39 -2.23 -7.42 -0.19
CA LEU A 39 -2.35 -6.60 -1.41
C LEU A 39 -2.46 -5.12 -1.07
N ARG A 40 -3.18 -4.78 0.00
CA ARG A 40 -3.29 -3.42 0.51
C ARG A 40 -1.93 -2.89 0.97
N HIS A 41 -1.16 -3.70 1.70
CA HIS A 41 0.21 -3.34 2.07
C HIS A 41 1.10 -3.12 0.84
N THR A 42 1.08 -4.05 -0.13
CA THR A 42 1.87 -3.93 -1.36
C THR A 42 1.57 -2.64 -2.11
N TRP A 43 0.28 -2.31 -2.29
CA TRP A 43 -0.12 -1.07 -2.95
C TRP A 43 0.40 0.18 -2.21
N ALA A 44 0.26 0.21 -0.88
CA ALA A 44 0.70 1.34 -0.08
C ALA A 44 2.22 1.54 -0.15
N THR A 45 2.98 0.44 -0.03
CA THR A 45 4.43 0.43 -0.18
C THR A 45 4.87 0.93 -1.56
N LEU A 46 4.23 0.46 -2.63
CA LEU A 46 4.55 0.90 -3.99
C LEU A 46 4.23 2.39 -4.20
N ALA A 47 3.10 2.87 -3.68
CA ALA A 47 2.73 4.28 -3.77
C ALA A 47 3.74 5.20 -3.05
N LEU A 48 4.14 4.83 -1.83
CA LEU A 48 5.13 5.60 -1.06
C LEU A 48 6.51 5.58 -1.71
N ARG A 49 6.94 4.43 -2.25
CA ARG A 49 8.19 4.32 -3.01
C ARG A 49 8.17 5.14 -4.30
N ALA A 50 7.00 5.37 -4.89
CA ALA A 50 6.82 6.24 -6.04
C ALA A 50 6.76 7.74 -5.66
N GLY A 51 7.00 8.10 -4.39
CA GLY A 51 6.98 9.47 -3.91
C GLY A 51 5.57 10.03 -3.67
N VAL A 52 4.52 9.20 -3.67
CA VAL A 52 3.17 9.68 -3.35
C VAL A 52 3.12 10.10 -1.88
N HIS A 53 2.66 11.33 -1.64
CA HIS A 53 2.60 11.88 -0.30
C HIS A 53 1.79 10.99 0.67
N PRO A 54 2.27 10.72 1.90
CA PRO A 54 1.63 9.81 2.84
C PRO A 54 0.17 10.15 3.16
N LYS A 55 -0.22 11.44 3.13
CA LYS A 55 -1.62 11.86 3.29
C LYS A 55 -2.52 11.29 2.19
N VAL A 56 -2.06 11.34 0.94
CA VAL A 56 -2.83 10.83 -0.22
C VAL A 56 -2.97 9.31 -0.13
N VAL A 57 -1.90 8.61 0.27
CA VAL A 57 -1.94 7.17 0.52
C VAL A 57 -2.93 6.85 1.64
N SER A 58 -2.87 7.57 2.76
CA SER A 58 -3.77 7.43 3.91
C SER A 58 -5.25 7.59 3.52
N ASP A 59 -5.56 8.61 2.72
CA ASP A 59 -6.93 8.91 2.29
C ASP A 59 -7.48 7.84 1.35
N ARG A 60 -6.67 7.38 0.38
CA ARG A 60 -7.05 6.29 -0.53
C ARG A 60 -7.26 4.97 0.20
N LEU A 61 -6.51 4.75 1.27
CA LEU A 61 -6.64 3.59 2.13
C LEU A 61 -7.81 3.74 3.12
N GLY A 62 -8.30 4.95 3.39
CA GLY A 62 -9.32 5.20 4.40
C GLY A 62 -8.81 4.99 5.83
N HIS A 63 -7.53 5.28 6.10
CA HIS A 63 -7.03 5.30 7.47
C HIS A 63 -7.58 6.51 8.23
N ALA A 64 -8.01 6.30 9.47
CA ALA A 64 -8.58 7.34 10.32
C ALA A 64 -7.60 8.49 10.59
N THR A 65 -6.30 8.20 10.62
CA THR A 65 -5.24 9.19 10.78
C THR A 65 -4.07 8.90 9.85
N ILE A 66 -3.34 9.95 9.47
CA ILE A 66 -2.09 9.82 8.71
C ILE A 66 -1.02 9.05 9.49
N ALA A 67 -1.04 9.15 10.82
CA ALA A 67 -0.10 8.45 11.70
C ALA A 67 -0.12 6.94 11.46
N VAL A 68 -1.30 6.32 11.30
CA VAL A 68 -1.41 4.89 10.95
C VAL A 68 -0.61 4.55 9.69
N THR A 69 -0.68 5.41 8.67
CA THR A 69 0.09 5.21 7.42
C THR A 69 1.59 5.36 7.66
N ILE A 70 2.00 6.41 8.37
CA ILE A 70 3.41 6.67 8.66
C ILE A 70 4.00 5.54 9.52
N ASP A 71 3.33 5.16 10.61
CA ASP A 71 3.79 4.11 11.53
C ASP A 71 3.91 2.77 10.80
N THR A 72 2.96 2.45 9.93
CA THR A 72 2.94 1.18 9.19
C THR A 72 4.01 1.11 8.10
N TYR A 73 4.31 2.24 7.43
CA TYR A 73 5.13 2.26 6.21
C TYR A 73 6.40 3.11 6.30
N SER A 74 6.75 3.63 7.48
CA SER A 74 7.96 4.44 7.72
C SER A 74 9.24 3.75 7.25
N HIS A 75 9.30 2.41 7.32
CA HIS A 75 10.44 1.61 6.89
C HIS A 75 10.69 1.62 5.37
N VAL A 76 9.73 2.01 4.54
CA VAL A 76 9.93 2.20 3.09
C VAL A 76 10.13 3.65 2.67
N ALA A 77 9.96 4.59 3.61
CA ALA A 77 10.30 6.00 3.46
C ALA A 77 11.80 6.39 3.63
N PRO A 78 12.77 5.55 4.07
CA PRO A 78 14.16 6.01 4.28
C PRO A 78 14.80 6.58 3.01
N SER A 79 14.40 6.09 1.83
CA SER A 79 14.85 6.64 0.54
C SER A 79 14.33 8.06 0.28
N LEU A 80 13.23 8.47 0.92
CA LEU A 80 12.66 9.81 0.79
C LEU A 80 13.42 10.82 1.66
N ASP A 81 13.98 10.41 2.79
CA ASP A 81 14.66 11.32 3.73
C ASP A 81 15.97 11.84 3.13
N ALA A 82 16.79 10.95 2.54
CA ALA A 82 18.00 11.33 1.83
C ALA A 82 17.69 12.22 0.61
N ALA A 83 16.70 11.83 -0.21
CA ALA A 83 16.28 12.64 -1.35
C ALA A 83 15.72 14.02 -0.95
N ALA A 84 15.01 14.10 0.18
CA ALA A 84 14.51 15.35 0.72
C ALA A 84 15.66 16.24 1.20
N ALA A 85 16.65 15.68 1.89
CA ALA A 85 17.85 16.40 2.31
C ALA A 85 18.61 16.97 1.10
N ASP A 86 18.80 16.18 0.05
CA ASP A 86 19.45 16.62 -1.20
C ASP A 86 18.67 17.74 -1.89
N THR A 87 17.34 17.60 -1.96
CA THR A 87 16.46 18.63 -2.55
C THR A 87 16.54 19.95 -1.77
N VAL A 88 16.46 19.89 -0.45
CA VAL A 88 16.58 21.07 0.43
C VAL A 88 17.96 21.71 0.31
N ALA A 89 19.03 20.91 0.26
CA ALA A 89 20.38 21.42 0.07
C ALA A 89 20.53 22.13 -1.28
N ALA A 90 19.99 21.56 -2.37
CA ALA A 90 20.00 22.18 -3.68
C ALA A 90 19.25 23.51 -3.72
N ASP A 91 18.10 23.61 -3.05
CA ASP A 91 17.31 24.84 -2.96
C ASP A 91 18.00 25.91 -2.10
N ILE A 92 18.69 25.52 -1.01
CA ILE A 92 19.40 26.44 -0.12
C ILE A 92 20.68 26.98 -0.74
N PHE A 93 21.52 26.10 -1.31
CA PHE A 93 22.84 26.46 -1.83
C PHE A 93 22.80 26.89 -3.31
N GLY A 94 21.66 26.73 -3.96
CA GLY A 94 21.51 26.89 -5.40
C GLY A 94 22.17 25.74 -6.15
N SER A 95 21.52 25.25 -7.20
CA SER A 95 22.15 24.31 -8.13
C SER A 95 23.32 25.03 -8.80
N SER A 96 24.54 24.78 -8.29
CA SER A 96 25.75 25.22 -9.00
C SER A 96 25.80 24.46 -10.31
N ALA A 97 25.79 25.23 -11.40
CA ALA A 97 25.83 24.77 -12.79
C ALA A 97 26.97 23.80 -13.09
#